data_AF-A0A837G597-F1
#
_entry.id   AF-A0A837G597-F1
#
_cell.length_a   1.000
_cell.length_b   1.000
_cell.length_c   1.000
_cell.angle_alpha   90.00
_cell.angle_beta   90.00
_cell.angle_gamma   90.00
#
_symmetry.space_group_name_H-M   'P 1'
#
loop_
_entity.id
_entity.type
_entity.pdbx_description
1 polymer ?
#
loop_
_entity_poly.entity_id
_entity_poly.type
_entity_poly.pdbx_seq_one_letter_code
_entity_poly.pdbx_strand_id
1 'polypeptide(L)'
;MEIKDLLPILGVALGWGLSELGGFMKNRAARARTIKQAIATLYKLNFDMLQVKRAQEYYKSNAPSDLATWERGRQRSFQKHLNFSEKTLGKINESVSLISQEYPLLAFRLDGAISAYTSIINSKLDSAIDNKDLYMTMLGKIEVSQLASQAIVEKTIFTLAFRVDFLLWVSLKLDMRKFKQGINKGDLVHSSQAFGGKKT
;
A
#
# COMPACT_ATOMS: atom_id res chain seq x y z
N MET A 1 -29.99 45.22 -31.90
CA MET A 1 -30.32 44.51 -30.65
C MET A 1 -29.93 45.43 -29.51
N GLU A 2 -30.87 45.74 -28.62
CA GLU A 2 -30.58 46.55 -27.45
C GLU A 2 -29.86 45.69 -26.40
N ILE A 3 -28.99 46.31 -25.59
CA ILE A 3 -28.26 45.63 -24.48
C ILE A 3 -29.21 44.88 -23.52
N LYS A 4 -30.48 45.32 -23.46
CA LYS A 4 -31.53 44.70 -22.63
C LYS A 4 -31.89 43.27 -23.09
N ASP A 5 -31.71 42.94 -24.36
CA ASP A 5 -32.01 41.61 -24.90
C ASP A 5 -30.89 40.59 -24.63
N LEU A 6 -29.67 41.06 -24.36
CA LEU A 6 -28.49 40.22 -24.09
C LEU A 6 -28.42 39.76 -22.63
N LEU A 7 -28.98 40.53 -21.69
CA LEU A 7 -28.94 40.26 -20.26
C LEU A 7 -29.60 38.92 -19.86
N PRO A 8 -30.79 38.54 -20.37
CA PRO A 8 -31.40 37.25 -20.07
C PRO A 8 -30.56 36.06 -20.56
N ILE A 9 -29.96 36.17 -21.75
CA ILE A 9 -29.12 35.12 -22.35
C ILE A 9 -27.85 34.91 -21.50
N LEU A 10 -27.22 36.01 -21.07
CA LEU A 10 -26.07 35.96 -20.17
C LEU A 10 -26.42 35.37 -18.80
N GLY A 11 -27.61 35.69 -18.26
CA GLY A 11 -28.10 35.12 -17.00
C GLY A 11 -28.27 33.59 -17.08
N VAL A 12 -28.86 33.09 -18.16
CA VAL A 12 -29.03 31.64 -18.39
C VAL A 12 -27.67 30.95 -18.56
N ALA A 13 -26.77 31.53 -19.35
CA ALA A 13 -25.43 30.98 -19.58
C ALA A 13 -24.60 30.91 -18.28
N LEU A 14 -24.64 31.96 -17.45
CA LEU A 14 -23.99 31.97 -16.14
C LEU A 14 -24.61 30.95 -15.18
N GLY A 15 -25.94 30.83 -15.16
CA GLY A 15 -26.65 29.83 -14.35
C GLY A 15 -26.25 28.40 -14.72
N TRP A 16 -26.14 28.09 -16.02
CA TRP A 16 -25.65 26.81 -16.52
C TRP A 16 -24.20 26.55 -16.13
N GLY A 17 -23.32 27.53 -16.38
CA GLY A 17 -21.90 27.41 -16.02
C GLY A 17 -21.68 27.17 -14.53
N LEU A 18 -22.43 27.86 -13.67
CA LEU A 18 -22.37 27.65 -12.21
C LEU A 18 -22.92 26.28 -11.79
N SER A 19 -24.00 25.81 -12.41
CA SER A 19 -24.58 24.49 -12.15
C SER A 19 -23.61 23.37 -12.52
N GLU A 20 -22.98 23.48 -13.70
CA GLU A 20 -22.01 22.49 -14.18
C GLU A 20 -20.73 22.48 -13.34
N LEU A 21 -20.25 23.66 -12.95
CA LEU A 21 -19.13 23.80 -12.00
C LEU A 21 -19.46 23.15 -10.64
N GLY A 22 -20.67 23.37 -10.13
CA GLY A 22 -21.16 22.75 -8.89
C GLY A 22 -21.22 21.23 -8.98
N GLY A 23 -21.75 20.70 -10.10
CA GLY A 23 -21.78 19.27 -10.40
C GLY A 23 -20.38 18.66 -10.48
N PHE A 24 -19.47 19.32 -11.18
CA PHE A 24 -18.07 18.91 -11.28
C PHE A 24 -17.38 18.85 -9.91
N MET A 25 -17.55 19.88 -9.08
CA MET A 25 -16.97 19.90 -7.72
C MET A 25 -17.55 18.78 -6.84
N LYS A 26 -18.85 18.56 -6.88
CA LYS A 26 -19.52 17.49 -6.10
C LYS A 26 -19.01 16.10 -6.53
N ASN A 27 -18.89 15.86 -7.83
CA ASN A 27 -18.36 14.61 -8.37
C ASN A 27 -16.89 14.40 -7.96
N ARG A 28 -16.07 15.44 -8.04
CA ARG A 28 -14.68 15.39 -7.58
C ARG A 28 -14.56 15.08 -6.09
N ALA A 29 -15.41 15.69 -5.26
CA ALA A 29 -15.43 15.44 -3.82
C ALA A 29 -15.87 14.00 -3.48
N ALA A 30 -16.87 13.47 -4.19
CA ALA A 30 -17.30 12.09 -4.03
C ALA A 30 -16.18 11.09 -4.38
N ARG A 31 -15.53 11.28 -5.54
CA ARG A 31 -14.36 10.46 -5.95
C ARG A 31 -13.22 10.54 -4.94
N ALA A 32 -12.90 11.75 -4.48
CA ALA A 32 -11.88 11.96 -3.46
C ALA A 32 -12.18 11.19 -2.18
N ARG A 33 -13.44 11.19 -1.71
CA ARG A 33 -13.85 10.44 -0.51
C ARG A 33 -13.65 8.94 -0.68
N THR A 34 -14.07 8.38 -1.81
CA THR A 34 -13.91 6.96 -2.13
C THR A 34 -12.44 6.54 -2.15
N ILE A 35 -11.58 7.33 -2.79
CA ILE A 35 -10.14 7.04 -2.81
C ILE A 35 -9.51 7.21 -1.41
N LYS A 36 -9.96 8.18 -0.60
CA LYS A 36 -9.49 8.32 0.79
C LYS A 36 -9.83 7.09 1.65
N GLN A 37 -10.99 6.47 1.44
CA GLN A 37 -11.35 5.21 2.11
C GLN A 37 -10.41 4.06 1.69
N ALA A 38 -10.15 3.93 0.39
CA ALA A 38 -9.18 2.95 -0.12
C ALA A 38 -7.77 3.19 0.46
N ILE A 39 -7.32 4.45 0.52
CA ILE A 39 -6.05 4.83 1.14
C ILE A 39 -6.00 4.37 2.60
N ALA A 40 -7.05 4.58 3.39
CA ALA A 40 -7.06 4.18 4.80
C ALA A 40 -6.92 2.65 4.96
N THR A 41 -7.59 1.86 4.13
CA THR A 41 -7.46 0.40 4.13
C THR A 41 -6.03 -0.04 3.77
N LEU A 42 -5.46 0.53 2.71
CA LEU A 42 -4.09 0.22 2.28
C LEU A 42 -3.05 0.70 3.29
N TYR A 43 -3.28 1.84 3.93
CA TYR A 43 -2.41 2.37 4.96
C TYR A 43 -2.33 1.43 6.17
N LYS A 44 -3.47 0.89 6.59
CA LYS A 44 -3.51 -0.16 7.61
C LYS A 44 -2.73 -1.40 7.18
N LEU A 45 -2.93 -1.89 5.95
CA LEU A 45 -2.17 -3.03 5.43
C LEU A 45 -0.65 -2.77 5.46
N ASN A 46 -0.22 -1.59 5.00
CA ASN A 46 1.18 -1.21 5.01
C ASN A 46 1.75 -1.12 6.42
N PHE A 47 0.96 -0.63 7.38
CA PHE A 47 1.34 -0.62 8.79
C PHE A 47 1.51 -2.04 9.34
N ASP A 48 0.59 -2.95 9.04
CA ASP A 48 0.67 -4.36 9.45
C ASP A 48 1.91 -5.04 8.83
N MET A 49 2.23 -4.76 7.55
CA MET A 49 3.46 -5.22 6.88
C MET A 49 4.74 -4.75 7.61
N LEU A 50 4.78 -3.49 8.04
CA LEU A 50 5.92 -2.94 8.77
C LEU A 50 6.05 -3.55 10.17
N GLN A 51 4.94 -3.79 10.87
CA GLN A 51 4.91 -4.46 12.17
C GLN A 51 5.46 -5.88 12.09
N VAL A 52 5.04 -6.65 11.08
CA VAL A 52 5.57 -7.99 10.80
C VAL A 52 7.07 -7.93 10.58
N LYS A 53 7.56 -7.03 9.72
CA LYS A 53 8.99 -6.91 9.45
C LYS A 53 9.78 -6.56 10.71
N ARG A 54 9.30 -5.63 11.54
CA ARG A 54 9.94 -5.30 12.83
C ARG A 54 9.99 -6.50 13.76
N ALA A 55 8.91 -7.28 13.85
CA ALA A 55 8.88 -8.48 14.66
C ALA A 55 9.87 -9.54 14.15
N GLN A 56 9.95 -9.75 12.83
CA GLN A 56 10.92 -10.66 12.21
C GLN A 56 12.36 -10.23 12.47
N GLU A 57 12.68 -8.94 12.34
CA GLU A 57 14.02 -8.42 12.66
C GLU A 57 14.36 -8.54 14.15
N TYR A 58 13.37 -8.33 15.02
CA TYR A 58 13.53 -8.56 16.45
C TYR A 58 13.87 -10.02 16.74
N TYR A 59 13.16 -10.99 16.13
CA TYR A 59 13.48 -12.41 16.27
C TYR A 59 14.88 -12.71 15.72
N LYS A 60 15.19 -12.27 14.49
CA LYS A 60 16.51 -12.46 13.87
C LYS A 60 17.66 -11.94 14.75
N SER A 61 17.45 -10.82 15.45
CA SER A 61 18.45 -10.23 16.35
C SER A 61 18.51 -10.88 17.73
N ASN A 62 17.40 -11.47 18.23
CA ASN A 62 17.27 -11.90 19.64
C ASN A 62 17.06 -13.41 19.87
N ALA A 63 16.80 -14.26 18.86
CA ALA A 63 16.76 -15.75 18.99
C ALA A 63 16.54 -16.49 17.65
N PRO A 64 16.96 -17.78 17.45
CA PRO A 64 17.81 -18.69 18.24
C PRO A 64 18.93 -19.38 17.39
N SER A 65 19.69 -20.32 17.98
CA SER A 65 20.71 -21.17 17.33
C SER A 65 20.16 -22.20 16.32
N ASP A 66 18.84 -22.36 16.23
CA ASP A 66 18.14 -23.39 15.46
C ASP A 66 17.15 -22.80 14.45
N LEU A 67 17.16 -23.31 13.21
CA LEU A 67 16.32 -22.84 12.10
C LEU A 67 14.83 -23.12 12.34
N ALA A 68 14.49 -24.25 12.96
CA ALA A 68 13.09 -24.61 13.19
C ALA A 68 12.40 -23.62 14.13
N THR A 69 13.12 -23.21 15.17
CA THR A 69 12.61 -22.22 16.13
C THR A 69 12.51 -20.83 15.50
N TRP A 70 13.43 -20.47 14.60
CA TRP A 70 13.32 -19.23 13.81
C TRP A 70 12.09 -19.23 12.90
N GLU A 71 11.83 -20.32 12.16
CA GLU A 71 10.66 -20.43 11.26
C GLU A 71 9.36 -20.28 12.03
N ARG A 72 9.24 -20.91 13.20
CA ARG A 72 8.07 -20.72 14.08
C ARG A 72 7.90 -19.27 14.52
N GLY A 73 9.01 -18.58 14.84
CA GLY A 73 9.00 -17.14 15.15
C GLY A 73 8.49 -16.30 13.98
N ARG A 74 8.97 -16.58 12.76
CA ARG A 74 8.49 -15.95 11.53
C ARG A 74 6.99 -16.16 11.33
N GLN A 75 6.51 -17.39 11.40
CA GLN A 75 5.08 -17.71 11.25
C GLN A 75 4.22 -17.00 12.32
N ARG A 76 4.69 -16.99 13.57
CA ARG A 76 4.00 -16.31 14.67
C ARG A 76 3.93 -14.80 14.47
N SER A 77 4.96 -14.19 13.86
CA SER A 77 4.95 -12.76 13.55
C SER A 77 3.82 -12.42 12.57
N PHE A 78 3.62 -13.23 11.54
CA PHE A 78 2.50 -13.07 10.61
C PHE A 78 1.16 -13.20 11.33
N GLN A 79 0.97 -14.26 12.12
CA GLN A 79 -0.28 -14.52 12.84
C GLN A 79 -0.64 -13.41 13.84
N LYS A 80 0.36 -12.86 14.55
CA LYS A 80 0.13 -11.85 15.60
C LYS A 80 -0.16 -10.47 15.01
N HIS A 81 0.54 -10.09 13.95
CA HIS A 81 0.51 -8.72 13.43
C HIS A 81 -0.37 -8.54 12.19
N LEU A 82 -0.74 -9.62 11.49
CA LEU A 82 -1.74 -9.56 10.42
C LEU A 82 -3.06 -10.18 10.87
N ASN A 83 -4.08 -9.33 10.93
CA ASN A 83 -5.46 -9.81 10.97
C ASN A 83 -5.95 -10.05 9.54
N PHE A 84 -5.40 -11.09 8.89
CA PHE A 84 -5.70 -11.47 7.51
C PHE A 84 -6.97 -12.34 7.40
N SER A 85 -8.03 -11.92 8.10
CA SER A 85 -9.35 -12.53 7.94
C SER A 85 -9.87 -12.34 6.51
N GLU A 86 -10.76 -13.23 6.05
CA GLU A 86 -11.46 -13.10 4.77
C GLU A 86 -12.14 -11.74 4.63
N LYS A 87 -12.68 -11.21 5.73
CA LYS A 87 -13.26 -9.85 5.79
C LYS A 87 -12.23 -8.75 5.52
N THR A 88 -11.02 -8.87 6.05
CA THR A 88 -9.94 -7.90 5.80
C THR A 88 -9.50 -7.95 4.34
N LEU A 89 -9.33 -9.16 3.80
CA LEU A 89 -9.02 -9.37 2.38
C LEU A 89 -10.09 -8.80 1.46
N GLY A 90 -11.37 -9.02 1.77
CA GLY A 90 -12.49 -8.44 1.03
C GLY A 90 -12.42 -6.92 0.96
N LYS A 91 -12.10 -6.25 2.09
CA LYS A 91 -11.93 -4.78 2.12
C LYS A 91 -10.73 -4.30 1.29
N ILE A 92 -9.64 -5.06 1.28
CA ILE A 92 -8.46 -4.76 0.47
C ILE A 92 -8.81 -4.88 -1.01
N ASN A 93 -9.47 -5.97 -1.41
CA ASN A 93 -9.91 -6.20 -2.79
C ASN A 93 -10.93 -5.15 -3.25
N GLU A 94 -11.86 -4.76 -2.37
CA GLU A 94 -12.77 -3.63 -2.62
C GLU A 94 -11.98 -2.33 -2.85
N SER A 95 -10.97 -2.06 -2.02
CA SER A 95 -10.11 -0.88 -2.18
C SER A 95 -9.36 -0.89 -3.51
N VAL A 96 -8.85 -2.05 -3.94
CA VAL A 96 -8.22 -2.23 -5.27
C VAL A 96 -9.22 -1.97 -6.39
N SER A 97 -10.44 -2.49 -6.27
CA SER A 97 -11.53 -2.26 -7.23
C SER A 97 -11.92 -0.79 -7.33
N LEU A 98 -12.03 -0.08 -6.20
CA LEU A 98 -12.30 1.36 -6.20
C LEU A 98 -11.17 2.16 -6.86
N ILE A 99 -9.91 1.74 -6.67
CA ILE A 99 -8.76 2.36 -7.32
C ILE A 99 -8.76 2.05 -8.82
N SER A 100 -9.18 0.87 -9.25
CA SER A 100 -9.14 0.46 -10.65
C SER A 100 -10.05 1.30 -11.55
N GLN A 101 -11.15 1.82 -10.99
CA GLN A 101 -12.10 2.70 -11.67
C GLN A 101 -11.45 4.02 -12.13
N GLU A 102 -10.51 4.57 -11.36
CA GLU A 102 -9.85 5.85 -11.67
C GLU A 102 -8.40 5.67 -12.13
N TYR A 103 -7.71 4.62 -11.66
CA TYR A 103 -6.28 4.39 -11.85
C TYR A 103 -5.97 2.91 -12.12
N PRO A 104 -6.40 2.34 -13.26
CA PRO A 104 -6.32 0.89 -13.54
C PRO A 104 -4.89 0.34 -13.51
N LEU A 105 -3.91 1.08 -14.03
CA LEU A 105 -2.50 0.64 -14.01
C LEU A 105 -1.91 0.59 -12.60
N LEU A 106 -2.35 1.47 -11.69
CA LEU A 106 -1.94 1.41 -10.29
C LEU A 106 -2.60 0.23 -9.59
N ALA A 107 -3.90 0.02 -9.83
CA ALA A 107 -4.64 -1.10 -9.28
C ALA A 107 -4.05 -2.46 -9.69
N PHE A 108 -3.68 -2.65 -10.96
CA PHE A 108 -3.06 -3.88 -11.44
C PHE A 108 -1.75 -4.22 -10.70
N ARG A 109 -0.88 -3.24 -10.51
CA ARG A 109 0.39 -3.43 -9.78
C ARG A 109 0.15 -3.69 -8.29
N LEU A 110 -0.82 -2.99 -7.71
CA LEU A 110 -1.19 -3.14 -6.32
C LEU A 110 -1.76 -4.54 -6.05
N ASP A 111 -2.65 -5.01 -6.93
CA ASP A 111 -3.23 -6.36 -6.85
C ASP A 111 -2.14 -7.42 -6.86
N GLY A 112 -1.23 -7.39 -7.85
CA GLY A 112 -0.10 -8.31 -7.90
C GLY A 112 0.78 -8.28 -6.65
N ALA A 113 1.02 -7.10 -6.07
CA ALA A 113 1.77 -6.97 -4.82
C ALA A 113 1.03 -7.59 -3.62
N ILE A 114 -0.29 -7.43 -3.54
CA ILE A 114 -1.13 -8.02 -2.49
C ILE A 114 -1.20 -9.55 -2.64
N SER A 115 -1.37 -10.05 -3.87
CA SER A 115 -1.36 -11.50 -4.13
C SER A 115 -0.02 -12.14 -3.76
N ALA A 116 1.09 -11.51 -4.17
CA ALA A 116 2.43 -11.97 -3.80
C ALA A 116 2.64 -11.99 -2.29
N TYR A 117 2.20 -10.93 -1.59
CA TYR A 117 2.29 -10.85 -0.14
C TYR A 117 1.42 -11.91 0.57
N THR A 118 0.20 -12.13 0.08
CA THR A 118 -0.71 -13.17 0.59
C THR A 118 -0.09 -14.56 0.43
N SER A 119 0.55 -14.82 -0.71
CA SER A 119 1.29 -16.07 -0.93
C SER A 119 2.43 -16.24 0.08
N ILE A 120 3.18 -15.18 0.38
CA ILE A 120 4.28 -15.21 1.37
C ILE A 120 3.77 -15.56 2.76
N ILE A 121 2.67 -14.92 3.19
CA ILE A 121 2.08 -15.15 4.51
C ILE A 121 1.68 -16.62 4.68
N ASN A 122 1.13 -17.22 3.63
CA ASN A 122 0.66 -18.60 3.64
C ASN A 122 1.79 -19.62 3.42
N SER A 123 2.99 -19.18 3.02
CA SER A 123 4.12 -20.07 2.75
C SER A 123 4.82 -20.48 4.05
N LYS A 124 4.93 -21.80 4.26
CA LYS A 124 5.72 -22.42 5.34
C LYS A 124 6.99 -23.01 4.76
N LEU A 125 8.11 -22.83 5.45
CA LEU A 125 9.40 -23.37 5.04
C LEU A 125 9.80 -24.62 5.85
N ASP A 126 8.84 -25.27 6.51
CA ASP A 126 9.10 -26.41 7.40
C ASP A 126 9.86 -27.54 6.69
N SER A 127 9.54 -27.81 5.42
CA SER A 127 10.19 -28.85 4.62
C SER A 127 11.62 -28.52 4.20
N ALA A 128 12.03 -27.25 4.29
CA ALA A 128 13.37 -26.81 3.93
C ALA A 128 14.31 -26.74 5.15
N ILE A 129 13.81 -26.90 6.39
CA ILE A 129 14.59 -26.74 7.63
C ILE A 129 15.82 -27.67 7.65
N ASP A 130 15.68 -28.90 7.17
CA ASP A 130 16.76 -29.90 7.17
C ASP A 130 17.88 -29.56 6.17
N ASN A 131 17.60 -28.71 5.17
CA ASN A 131 18.57 -28.23 4.20
C ASN A 131 18.78 -26.72 4.36
N LYS A 132 19.77 -26.36 5.18
CA LYS A 132 20.10 -24.97 5.51
C LYS A 132 20.29 -24.07 4.28
N ASP A 133 20.96 -24.53 3.23
CA ASP A 133 21.23 -23.70 2.05
C ASP A 133 19.96 -23.41 1.25
N LEU A 134 19.12 -24.43 1.06
CA LEU A 134 17.81 -24.29 0.44
C LEU A 134 16.92 -23.34 1.27
N TYR A 135 16.91 -23.54 2.59
CA TYR A 135 16.17 -22.70 3.53
C TYR A 135 16.55 -21.23 3.40
N MET A 136 17.85 -20.92 3.50
CA MET A 136 18.36 -19.55 3.43
C MET A 136 18.06 -18.91 2.07
N THR A 137 18.12 -19.69 0.98
CA THR A 137 17.77 -19.21 -0.37
C THR A 137 16.30 -18.87 -0.48
N MET A 138 15.41 -19.73 0.00
CA MET A 138 13.97 -19.49 0.00
C MET A 138 13.59 -18.30 0.89
N LEU A 139 14.20 -18.23 2.06
CA LEU A 139 14.00 -17.13 2.99
C LEU A 139 14.41 -15.79 2.36
N GLY A 140 15.59 -15.70 1.75
CA GLY A 140 16.03 -14.48 1.08
C GLY A 140 15.05 -14.02 -0.02
N LYS A 141 14.50 -14.96 -0.80
CA LYS A 141 13.45 -14.66 -1.80
C LYS A 141 12.17 -14.11 -1.15
N ILE A 142 11.74 -14.71 -0.05
CA ILE A 142 10.56 -14.27 0.71
C ILE A 142 10.76 -12.86 1.25
N GLU A 143 11.90 -12.57 1.89
CA GLU A 143 12.19 -11.25 2.46
C GLU A 143 12.20 -10.16 1.38
N VAL A 144 12.87 -10.42 0.24
CA VAL A 144 12.90 -9.48 -0.89
C VAL A 144 11.50 -9.25 -1.45
N SER A 145 10.71 -10.31 -1.64
CA SER A 145 9.35 -10.21 -2.15
C SER A 145 8.42 -9.45 -1.19
N GLN A 146 8.54 -9.69 0.12
CA GLN A 146 7.80 -8.97 1.16
C GLN A 146 8.10 -7.47 1.10
N LEU A 147 9.38 -7.09 1.00
CA LEU A 147 9.78 -5.69 0.92
C LEU A 147 9.34 -5.03 -0.39
N ALA A 148 9.40 -5.75 -1.51
CA ALA A 148 8.92 -5.27 -2.80
C ALA A 148 7.40 -4.99 -2.77
N SER A 149 6.61 -5.93 -2.23
CA SER A 149 5.17 -5.75 -2.05
C SER A 149 4.85 -4.55 -1.15
N GLN A 150 5.54 -4.41 -0.01
CA GLN A 150 5.37 -3.29 0.90
C GLN A 150 5.68 -1.94 0.22
N ALA A 151 6.78 -1.87 -0.55
CA ALA A 151 7.16 -0.67 -1.28
C ALA A 151 6.13 -0.29 -2.37
N ILE A 152 5.52 -1.27 -3.04
CA ILE A 152 4.45 -1.02 -4.03
C ILE A 152 3.20 -0.48 -3.34
N VAL A 153 2.78 -1.07 -2.22
CA VAL A 153 1.63 -0.59 -1.43
C VAL A 153 1.87 0.85 -0.95
N GLU A 154 3.03 1.11 -0.33
CA GLU A 154 3.41 2.44 0.16
C GLU A 154 3.43 3.49 -0.97
N LYS A 155 4.07 3.16 -2.10
CA LYS A 155 4.13 4.06 -3.26
C LYS A 155 2.73 4.35 -3.81
N THR A 156 1.85 3.35 -3.84
CA THR A 156 0.48 3.51 -4.30
C THR A 156 -0.31 4.44 -3.38
N ILE A 157 -0.19 4.26 -2.06
CA ILE A 157 -0.80 5.15 -1.05
C ILE A 157 -0.38 6.60 -1.28
N PHE A 158 0.92 6.87 -1.39
CA PHE A 158 1.40 8.24 -1.58
C PHE A 158 1.00 8.83 -2.93
N THR A 159 1.01 8.03 -3.99
CA THR A 159 0.60 8.49 -5.32
C THR A 159 -0.88 8.89 -5.31
N LEU A 160 -1.75 8.06 -4.70
CA LEU A 160 -3.18 8.35 -4.57
C LEU A 160 -3.43 9.55 -3.67
N ALA A 161 -2.76 9.62 -2.51
CA ALA A 161 -2.89 10.74 -1.58
C ALA A 161 -2.51 12.06 -2.26
N PHE A 162 -1.37 12.11 -2.96
CA PHE A 162 -0.94 13.33 -3.66
C PHE A 162 -1.94 13.79 -4.72
N ARG A 163 -2.55 12.85 -5.45
CA ARG A 163 -3.55 13.15 -6.50
C ARG A 163 -4.87 13.66 -5.93
N VAL A 164 -5.26 13.20 -4.74
CA VAL A 164 -6.55 13.50 -4.15
C VAL A 164 -6.49 14.69 -3.19
N ASP A 165 -5.47 14.75 -2.33
CA ASP A 165 -5.34 15.72 -1.25
C ASP A 165 -3.88 15.84 -0.81
N PHE A 166 -3.25 16.97 -1.16
CA PHE A 166 -1.85 17.23 -0.82
C PHE A 166 -1.60 17.25 0.70
N LEU A 167 -2.55 17.75 1.50
CA LEU A 167 -2.40 17.77 2.96
C LEU A 167 -2.41 16.37 3.54
N LEU A 168 -3.28 15.49 3.01
CA LEU A 168 -3.27 14.08 3.35
C LEU A 168 -1.93 13.43 3.00
N TRP A 169 -1.36 13.73 1.83
CA TRP A 169 -0.04 13.24 1.45
C TRP A 169 1.05 13.66 2.43
N VAL A 170 1.09 14.94 2.83
CA VAL A 170 2.06 15.44 3.83
C VAL A 170 1.86 14.71 5.16
N SER A 171 0.63 14.60 5.63
CA SER A 171 0.29 13.92 6.89
C SER A 171 0.76 12.47 6.89
N LEU A 172 0.41 11.70 5.85
CA LEU A 172 0.84 10.31 5.71
C LEU A 172 2.35 10.18 5.63
N LYS A 173 3.05 11.11 4.97
CA LYS A 173 4.50 11.07 4.84
C LYS A 173 5.20 11.34 6.17
N LEU A 174 4.69 12.29 6.97
CA LEU A 174 5.19 12.56 8.31
C LEU A 174 4.93 11.39 9.26
N ASP A 175 3.74 10.80 9.20
CA ASP A 175 3.38 9.65 10.04
C ASP A 175 4.21 8.41 9.68
N MET A 176 4.36 8.11 8.39
CA MET A 176 5.22 7.01 7.90
C MET A 176 6.68 7.21 8.31
N ARG A 177 7.17 8.45 8.32
CA ARG A 177 8.54 8.76 8.77
C ARG A 177 8.73 8.39 10.25
N LYS A 178 7.74 8.64 11.11
CA LYS A 178 7.77 8.21 12.53
C LYS A 178 7.79 6.69 12.65
N PHE A 179 7.00 5.99 11.84
CA PHE A 179 7.03 4.52 11.80
C PHE A 179 8.31 3.93 11.19
N LYS A 180 9.07 4.67 10.39
CA LYS A 180 10.37 4.19 9.92
C LYS A 180 11.51 4.48 10.90
N GLN A 181 11.30 5.36 11.90
CA GLN A 181 12.28 5.55 12.97
C GLN A 181 12.42 4.24 13.76
N GLY A 182 13.64 3.69 13.77
CA GLY A 182 13.97 2.41 14.42
C GLY A 182 14.05 1.20 13.50
N ILE A 183 13.77 1.33 12.20
CA ILE A 183 14.05 0.27 11.21
C ILE A 183 15.40 0.59 10.55
N ASN A 184 16.31 -0.39 10.52
CA ASN A 184 17.61 -0.23 9.86
C ASN A 184 17.42 0.08 8.37
N LYS A 185 18.24 0.97 7.81
CA LYS A 185 18.13 1.39 6.40
C LYS A 185 18.27 0.24 5.39
N GLY A 186 18.95 -0.85 5.76
CA GLY A 186 19.08 -2.05 4.94
C GLY A 186 17.80 -2.89 4.85
N ASP A 187 16.89 -2.72 5.82
CA ASP A 187 15.62 -3.46 5.91
C ASP A 187 14.44 -2.65 5.37
N LEU A 188 14.71 -1.45 4.85
CA LEU A 188 13.77 -0.63 4.11
C LEU A 188 14.17 -0.68 2.65
N VAL A 189 13.33 -1.25 1.78
CA VAL A 189 13.52 -1.10 0.34
C VAL A 189 13.28 0.36 0.00
N HIS A 190 14.37 1.08 -0.26
CA HIS A 190 14.28 2.33 -0.98
C HIS A 190 13.84 1.99 -2.41
N SER A 191 12.92 2.78 -2.98
CA SER A 191 12.47 2.60 -4.37
C SER A 191 13.66 2.54 -5.35
N SER A 192 14.79 3.17 -5.03
CA SER A 192 16.04 3.08 -5.79
C SER A 192 16.71 1.70 -5.77
N GLN A 193 16.47 0.86 -4.77
CA GLN A 193 17.01 -0.51 -4.68
C GLN A 193 16.12 -1.53 -5.41
N ALA A 194 14.81 -1.34 -5.41
CA ALA A 194 13.88 -2.20 -6.17
C ALA A 194 14.00 -2.04 -7.69
N PHE A 195 14.40 -0.85 -8.16
CA PHE A 195 14.60 -0.53 -9.58
C PHE A 195 16.06 -0.31 -9.96
N GLY A 196 16.98 -0.41 -8.99
CA GLY A 196 18.42 -0.37 -9.22
C GLY A 196 18.86 -1.68 -9.83
N GLY A 197 18.64 -1.83 -11.14
CA GLY A 197 19.34 -2.83 -11.92
C GLY A 197 20.82 -2.72 -11.60
N LYS A 198 21.41 -3.78 -11.07
CA LYS A 198 22.86 -3.88 -10.93
C LYS A 198 23.44 -3.55 -12.32
N LYS A 199 24.07 -2.39 -12.44
CA LYS A 199 25.10 -2.20 -13.47
C LYS A 199 26.17 -3.22 -13.13
N THR A 200 26.10 -4.33 -13.84
CA THR A 200 27.21 -5.25 -14.03
C THR A 200 28.06 -4.67 -15.15
#